data_AF-A0A1W6DRT4-F1
#
_entry.id   AF-A0A1W6DRT4-F1
#
_cell.length_a   1.000
_cell.length_b   1.000
_cell.length_c   1.000
_cell.angle_alpha   90.00
_cell.angle_beta   90.00
_cell.angle_gamma   90.00
#
_symmetry.space_group_name_H-M   'P 1'
#
loop_
_entity.id
_entity.type
_entity.pdbx_description
1 polymer ?
#
loop_
_entity_poly.entity_id
_entity_poly.type
_entity_poly.pdbx_seq_one_letter_code
_entity_poly.pdbx_strand_id
1 'polypeptide(L)'
;MNIPDIDFARVRSLGAGGQRDGYEQLICELVAQEPPHAAAKFVSLHGAGGDGGVECYWTLPGGAEHGWQAKYWASHADVDKSQLDASVKAALTNHPDLTKYTIAIPADPTGPRAARESRYWRR
;
A
#
# COMPACT_ATOMS: atom_id res chain seq x y z
N MET A 1 -10.69 -18.63 13.46
CA MET A 1 -9.61 -17.68 13.76
C MET A 1 -10.29 -16.38 14.15
N ASN A 2 -10.07 -15.88 15.36
CA ASN A 2 -10.64 -14.58 15.79
C ASN A 2 -9.72 -13.49 15.22
N ILE A 3 -10.07 -12.93 14.07
CA ILE A 3 -9.31 -11.83 13.47
C ILE A 3 -9.57 -10.60 14.36
N PRO A 4 -8.54 -9.98 14.95
CA PRO A 4 -8.73 -8.83 15.81
C PRO A 4 -9.32 -7.66 15.00
N ASP A 5 -10.20 -6.90 15.64
CA ASP A 5 -10.65 -5.63 15.10
C ASP A 5 -9.49 -4.63 15.20
N ILE A 6 -9.04 -4.10 14.05
CA ILE A 6 -7.91 -3.18 13.97
C ILE A 6 -8.45 -1.78 13.68
N ASP A 7 -8.32 -0.90 14.65
CA ASP A 7 -8.63 0.51 14.50
C ASP A 7 -7.40 1.29 14.01
N PHE A 8 -7.34 1.54 12.69
CA PHE A 8 -6.25 2.30 12.08
C PHE A 8 -6.26 3.78 12.48
N ALA A 9 -7.36 4.32 13.02
CA ALA A 9 -7.36 5.67 13.60
C ALA A 9 -6.52 5.77 14.88
N ARG A 10 -6.02 4.65 15.39
CA ARG A 10 -5.12 4.57 16.55
C ARG A 10 -3.70 4.14 16.20
N VAL A 11 -3.33 4.14 14.91
CA VAL A 11 -1.95 3.92 14.51
C VAL A 11 -1.02 4.94 15.18
N ARG A 12 0.17 4.47 15.59
CA ARG A 12 1.16 5.31 16.27
C ARG A 12 1.57 6.48 15.38
N SER A 13 1.48 7.70 15.89
CA SER A 13 2.01 8.88 15.20
C SER A 13 3.54 8.91 15.18
N LEU A 14 4.13 9.30 14.05
CA LEU A 14 5.57 9.46 13.84
C LEU A 14 5.88 10.78 13.15
N GLY A 15 7.06 11.33 13.44
CA GLY A 15 7.58 12.49 12.71
C GLY A 15 6.63 13.69 12.69
N ALA A 16 6.75 14.51 11.64
CA ALA A 16 5.92 15.69 11.45
C ALA A 16 4.57 15.37 10.78
N GLY A 17 4.46 14.27 10.02
CA GLY A 17 3.21 13.86 9.37
C GLY A 17 2.30 12.99 10.24
N GLY A 18 2.71 12.71 11.48
CA GLY A 18 1.85 12.12 12.50
C GLY A 18 1.41 10.70 12.17
N GLN A 19 0.10 10.44 12.19
CA GLN A 19 -0.44 9.09 11.94
C GLN A 19 -0.20 8.59 10.52
N ARG A 20 -0.07 9.50 9.54
CA ARG A 20 0.23 9.14 8.15
C ARG A 20 1.60 8.47 8.06
N ASP A 21 2.63 9.13 8.59
CA ASP A 21 4.00 8.60 8.65
C ASP A 21 4.05 7.30 9.49
N GLY A 22 3.22 7.24 10.53
CA GLY A 22 2.96 6.04 11.31
C GLY A 22 2.45 4.85 10.52
N TYR A 23 1.43 5.10 9.68
CA TYR A 23 0.83 4.09 8.82
C TYR A 23 1.78 3.66 7.69
N GLU A 24 2.52 4.59 7.10
CA GLU A 24 3.56 4.30 6.11
C GLU A 24 4.60 3.32 6.68
N GLN A 25 5.11 3.60 7.89
CA GLN A 25 6.05 2.69 8.55
C GLN A 25 5.41 1.32 8.85
N LEU A 26 4.18 1.29 9.39
CA LEU A 26 3.48 0.04 9.69
C LEU A 26 3.37 -0.86 8.44
N ILE A 27 2.98 -0.29 7.30
CA ILE A 27 2.89 -1.05 6.04
C ILE A 27 4.26 -1.56 5.61
N CYS A 28 5.31 -0.74 5.69
CA CYS A 28 6.67 -1.17 5.35
C CYS A 28 7.15 -2.33 6.25
N GLU A 29 6.87 -2.25 7.54
CA GLU A 29 7.24 -3.30 8.50
C GLU A 29 6.51 -4.61 8.22
N LEU A 30 5.21 -4.56 7.88
CA LEU A 30 4.44 -5.75 7.50
C LEU A 30 4.98 -6.38 6.22
N VAL A 31 5.24 -5.57 5.19
CA VAL A 31 5.80 -6.03 3.90
C VAL A 31 7.19 -6.65 4.08
N ALA A 32 8.01 -6.12 4.98
CA ALA A 32 9.33 -6.66 5.28
C ALA A 32 9.29 -8.09 5.88
N GLN A 33 8.18 -8.48 6.52
CA GLN A 33 8.01 -9.84 7.07
C GLN A 33 7.64 -10.88 6.01
N GLU A 34 7.24 -10.46 4.80
CA GLU A 34 6.74 -11.34 3.74
C GLU A 34 7.63 -11.26 2.49
N PRO A 35 8.85 -11.83 2.53
CA PRO A 35 9.73 -11.82 1.37
C PRO A 35 9.09 -12.61 0.21
N PRO A 36 8.94 -12.01 -0.99
CA PRO A 36 8.35 -12.70 -2.14
C PRO A 36 9.28 -13.80 -2.70
N HIS A 37 10.57 -13.77 -2.34
CA HIS A 37 11.57 -14.75 -2.74
C HIS A 37 12.72 -14.77 -1.71
N ALA A 38 13.35 -15.92 -1.48
CA ALA A 38 14.40 -16.09 -0.47
C ALA A 38 15.63 -15.19 -0.67
N ALA A 39 15.94 -14.86 -1.92
CA ALA A 39 17.04 -13.97 -2.31
C ALA A 39 16.58 -12.53 -2.64
N ALA A 40 15.33 -12.18 -2.37
CA ALA A 40 14.86 -10.81 -2.56
C ALA A 40 15.50 -9.88 -1.52
N LYS A 41 15.69 -8.61 -1.88
CA LYS A 41 16.23 -7.57 -1.00
C LYS A 41 15.15 -6.54 -0.71
N PHE A 42 14.96 -6.24 0.56
CA PHE A 42 14.00 -5.22 0.99
C PHE A 42 14.67 -3.85 1.08
N VAL A 43 13.95 -2.82 0.62
CA VAL A 43 14.33 -1.42 0.76
C VAL A 43 13.13 -0.64 1.28
N SER A 44 13.35 0.17 2.32
CA SER A 44 12.37 1.11 2.85
C SER A 44 12.90 2.54 2.68
N LEU A 45 12.06 3.44 2.18
CA LEU A 45 12.42 4.80 1.82
C LEU A 45 12.16 5.83 2.94
N HIS A 46 11.76 5.37 4.14
CA HIS A 46 11.66 6.12 5.42
C HIS A 46 11.40 7.64 5.26
N GLY A 47 10.22 8.01 4.72
CA GLY A 47 9.74 9.40 4.73
C GLY A 47 10.53 10.42 3.89
N ALA A 48 11.59 10.01 3.18
CA ALA A 48 12.16 10.81 2.09
C ALA A 48 11.32 10.71 0.80
N GLY A 49 10.36 9.76 0.77
CA GLY A 49 9.57 9.31 -0.37
C GLY A 49 8.38 10.20 -0.77
N GLY A 50 8.36 11.48 -0.37
CA GLY A 50 7.28 12.41 -0.76
C GLY A 50 7.05 12.50 -2.28
N ASP A 51 8.10 12.26 -3.08
CA ASP A 51 8.07 12.39 -4.54
C ASP A 51 8.25 11.04 -5.29
N GLY A 52 8.44 9.94 -4.55
CA GLY A 52 8.84 8.64 -5.11
C GLY A 52 7.70 7.79 -5.68
N GLY A 53 6.51 7.91 -5.08
CA GLY A 53 5.37 7.03 -5.37
C GLY A 53 5.51 5.61 -4.80
N VAL A 54 6.54 5.33 -4.00
CA VAL A 54 6.77 4.06 -3.32
C VAL A 54 7.32 4.36 -1.92
N GLU A 55 6.81 3.66 -0.90
CA GLU A 55 7.31 3.76 0.49
C GLU A 55 8.33 2.66 0.81
N CYS A 56 8.12 1.47 0.24
CA CYS A 56 9.07 0.35 0.30
C CYS A 56 8.90 -0.57 -0.89
N TYR A 57 9.95 -1.35 -1.19
CA TYR A 57 9.92 -2.31 -2.27
C TYR A 57 10.85 -3.49 -2.00
N TRP A 58 10.57 -4.59 -2.70
CA TRP A 58 11.41 -5.76 -2.80
C TRP A 58 12.04 -5.80 -4.19
N THR A 59 13.37 -5.92 -4.26
CA THR A 59 14.08 -6.26 -5.50
C THR A 59 14.27 -7.77 -5.57
N LEU A 60 13.74 -8.40 -6.62
CA LEU A 60 13.85 -9.83 -6.88
C LEU A 60 15.18 -10.20 -7.56
N PRO A 61 15.57 -11.49 -7.53
CA PRO A 61 16.65 -11.96 -8.39
C PRO A 61 16.32 -11.66 -9.86
N GLY A 62 17.23 -10.96 -10.54
CA GLY A 62 17.01 -10.48 -11.90
C GLY A 62 16.59 -9.02 -12.01
N GLY A 63 16.43 -8.31 -10.89
CA GLY A 63 16.25 -6.84 -10.87
C GLY A 63 14.80 -6.36 -10.86
N ALA A 64 13.83 -7.24 -11.12
CA ALA A 64 12.42 -6.87 -11.04
C ALA A 64 12.04 -6.36 -9.64
N GLU A 65 11.17 -5.37 -9.57
CA GLU A 65 10.76 -4.76 -8.31
C GLU A 65 9.26 -4.99 -8.03
N HIS A 66 8.96 -5.27 -6.76
CA HIS A 66 7.60 -5.21 -6.21
C HIS A 66 7.54 -4.04 -5.22
N GLY A 67 6.72 -3.04 -5.49
CA GLY A 67 6.62 -1.81 -4.70
C GLY A 67 5.30 -1.67 -3.95
N TRP A 68 5.37 -1.01 -2.81
CA TRP A 68 4.23 -0.67 -1.97
C TRP A 68 4.16 0.83 -1.71
N GLN A 69 2.96 1.38 -1.83
CA GLN A 69 2.61 2.71 -1.38
C GLN A 69 1.60 2.61 -0.25
N ALA A 70 1.76 3.40 0.80
CA ALA A 70 0.75 3.59 1.81
C ALA A 70 0.02 4.91 1.57
N LYS A 71 -1.32 4.90 1.66
CA LYS A 71 -2.15 6.10 1.65
C LYS A 71 -3.08 6.07 2.84
N TYR A 72 -2.82 6.94 3.81
CA TYR A 72 -3.60 7.03 5.03
C TYR A 72 -4.87 7.87 4.82
N TRP A 73 -5.92 7.21 4.31
CA TRP A 73 -7.27 7.75 4.24
C TRP A 73 -8.16 6.98 5.21
N ALA A 74 -8.45 7.59 6.35
CA ALA A 74 -9.22 6.95 7.43
C ALA A 74 -10.72 6.83 7.11
N SER A 75 -11.22 7.53 6.09
CA SER A 75 -12.58 7.38 5.59
C SER A 75 -12.63 7.28 4.06
N HIS A 76 -13.70 6.65 3.55
CA HIS A 76 -13.95 6.56 2.11
C HIS A 76 -14.05 7.93 1.42
N ALA A 77 -14.58 8.93 2.13
CA ALA A 77 -14.73 10.28 1.59
C ALA A 77 -13.38 10.98 1.34
N ASP A 78 -12.32 10.53 2.02
CA ASP A 78 -10.98 11.10 1.90
C ASP A 78 -10.19 10.50 0.72
N VAL A 79 -10.71 9.43 0.10
CA VAL A 79 -10.01 8.72 -0.98
C VAL A 79 -9.96 9.59 -2.24
N ASP A 80 -8.78 10.12 -2.51
CA ASP A 80 -8.51 10.97 -3.67
C ASP A 80 -7.92 10.15 -4.82
N LYS A 81 -8.75 9.90 -5.85
CA LYS A 81 -8.34 9.18 -7.06
C LYS A 81 -7.26 9.90 -7.86
N SER A 82 -7.23 11.24 -7.83
CA SER A 82 -6.22 12.01 -8.54
C SER A 82 -4.83 11.83 -7.90
N GLN A 83 -4.79 11.72 -6.57
CA GLN A 83 -3.56 11.39 -5.85
C GLN A 83 -3.10 9.95 -6.08
N LEU A 84 -4.02 9.00 -6.27
CA LEU A 84 -3.67 7.64 -6.70
C LEU A 84 -2.98 7.66 -8.06
N ASP A 85 -3.56 8.35 -9.04
CA ASP A 85 -2.98 8.46 -10.39
C ASP A 85 -1.59 9.11 -10.36
N ALA A 86 -1.43 10.18 -9.57
CA ALA A 86 -0.13 10.83 -9.39
C ALA A 86 0.91 9.87 -8.77
N SER A 87 0.49 9.10 -7.76
CA SER A 87 1.38 8.13 -7.09
C SER A 87 1.80 7.01 -8.01
N VAL A 88 0.88 6.46 -8.82
CA VAL A 88 1.20 5.43 -9.82
C VAL A 88 2.19 5.95 -10.87
N LYS A 89 1.97 7.17 -11.38
CA LYS A 89 2.87 7.78 -12.36
C LYS A 89 4.27 8.02 -11.79
N ALA A 90 4.35 8.50 -10.55
CA ALA A 90 5.63 8.69 -9.86
C ALA A 90 6.35 7.34 -9.67
N ALA A 91 5.64 6.32 -9.20
CA ALA A 91 6.20 4.97 -9.02
C ALA A 91 6.80 4.43 -10.33
N LEU A 92 6.05 4.47 -11.43
CA LEU A 92 6.52 4.00 -12.73
C LEU A 92 7.68 4.84 -13.30
N THR A 93 7.77 6.12 -12.94
CA THR A 93 8.84 7.01 -13.39
C THR A 93 10.14 6.74 -12.63
N ASN A 94 10.04 6.55 -11.31
CA ASN A 94 11.20 6.42 -10.43
C ASN A 94 11.69 4.97 -10.30
N HIS A 95 10.81 3.99 -10.55
CA HIS A 95 11.07 2.57 -10.47
C HIS A 95 10.76 1.88 -11.82
N PRO A 96 11.66 2.00 -12.82
CA PRO A 96 11.43 1.45 -14.16
C PRO A 96 11.32 -0.08 -14.18
N ASP A 97 11.89 -0.77 -13.18
CA ASP A 97 11.86 -2.23 -13.04
C ASP A 97 10.65 -2.71 -12.22
N LEU A 98 9.71 -1.82 -11.88
CA LEU A 98 8.50 -2.13 -11.11
C LEU A 98 7.54 -3.02 -11.92
N THR A 99 7.39 -4.26 -11.48
CA THR A 99 6.50 -5.26 -12.10
C THR A 99 5.22 -5.49 -11.31
N LYS A 100 5.23 -5.18 -10.02
CA LYS A 100 4.06 -5.25 -9.15
C LYS A 100 3.99 -4.02 -8.27
N TYR A 101 2.82 -3.40 -8.20
CA TYR A 101 2.59 -2.23 -7.38
C TYR A 101 1.33 -2.39 -6.53
N THR A 102 1.47 -2.24 -5.22
CA THR A 102 0.38 -2.43 -4.25
C THR A 102 0.15 -1.13 -3.48
N ILE A 103 -1.09 -0.66 -3.41
CA ILE A 103 -1.45 0.52 -2.61
C ILE A 103 -2.27 0.06 -1.41
N ALA A 104 -1.75 0.31 -0.22
CA ALA A 104 -2.41 0.00 1.05
C ALA A 104 -3.21 1.21 1.55
N ILE A 105 -4.51 1.02 1.75
CA ILE A 105 -5.45 2.04 2.24
C ILE A 105 -6.19 1.44 3.45
N PRO A 106 -6.29 2.15 4.59
CA PRO A 106 -6.93 1.64 5.80
C PRO A 106 -8.47 1.72 5.75
N ALA A 107 -9.03 2.15 4.62
CA ALA A 107 -10.46 2.24 4.35
C ALA A 107 -10.78 1.56 3.00
N ASP A 108 -12.03 1.12 2.82
CA ASP A 108 -12.49 0.58 1.54
C ASP A 108 -12.57 1.71 0.49
N PRO A 109 -11.77 1.68 -0.58
CA PRO A 109 -11.83 2.67 -1.65
C PRO A 109 -13.03 2.45 -2.57
N THR A 110 -13.73 1.32 -2.45
CA THR A 110 -15.00 1.06 -3.12
C THR A 110 -16.13 1.45 -2.17
N GLY A 111 -16.95 2.44 -2.55
CA GLY A 111 -18.16 2.78 -1.80
C GLY A 111 -19.12 1.58 -1.74
N PRO A 112 -20.28 1.69 -1.08
CA PRO A 112 -21.23 0.58 -0.95
C PRO A 112 -21.49 -0.07 -2.30
N ARG A 113 -21.07 -1.35 -2.45
CA ARG A 113 -21.28 -2.09 -3.69
C ARG A 113 -22.79 -2.24 -3.89
N ALA A 114 -23.31 -1.80 -5.03
CA ALA A 114 -24.60 -2.32 -5.50
C ALA A 114 -24.45 -3.84 -5.59
N ALA A 115 -25.25 -4.58 -4.80
CA ALA A 115 -25.19 -6.03 -4.73
C ALA A 115 -25.33 -6.61 -6.15
N ARG A 116 -24.26 -7.22 -6.66
CA ARG A 116 -24.30 -7.91 -7.94
C ARG A 116 -24.79 -9.32 -7.66
N GLU A 117 -26.09 -9.56 -7.86
CA GLU A 117 -26.71 -10.88 -7.82
C GLU A 117 -25.94 -11.84 -8.75
N SER A 118 -25.15 -12.75 -8.18
CA SER A 118 -24.51 -13.82 -8.92
C SER A 118 -25.52 -14.95 -9.13
N ARG A 119 -26.11 -15.03 -10.34
CA ARG A 119 -26.76 -16.26 -10.81
C ARG A 119 -25.70 -17.34 -10.99
N TYR A 120 -25.56 -18.21 -10.00
CA TYR A 120 -24.70 -19.39 -10.09
C TYR A 120 -25.41 -20.48 -10.91
N TRP A 121 -24.74 -20.95 -11.96
CA TRP A 121 -25.25 -22.01 -12.83
C TRP A 121 -25.22 -23.34 -12.07
N ARG A 122 -26.39 -23.94 -11.81
CA ARG A 122 -26.48 -25.30 -11.23
C ARG A 122 -26.23 -26.32 -12.34
N ARG A 123 -25.34 -27.28 -12.09
CA ARG A 123 -25.42 -28.62 -12.68
C ARG A 123 -25.98 -29.55 -11.63
#